data_AF-A0A7X8KC87-F1
#
_entry.id   AF-A0A7X8KC87-F1
#
_cell.length_a   1.000
_cell.length_b   1.000
_cell.length_c   1.000
_cell.angle_alpha   90.00
_cell.angle_beta   90.00
_cell.angle_gamma   90.00
#
_symmetry.space_group_name_H-M   'P 1'
#
loop_
_entity.id
_entity.type
_entity.pdbx_description
1 polymer ?
#
loop_
_entity_poly.entity_id
_entity_poly.type
_entity_poly.pdbx_seq_one_letter_code
_entity_poly.pdbx_strand_id
1 'polypeptide(L)'
;MRISPKKTRVMAIVHGKSEYVICRSIKSNLRIKHEIYADKKGEKSIQIDGLKNILDNRVFRNYESFISNYPDIDYKKGRLIGFKLFIIMDLDDCNQEMKNRFKNKEMFRKHWLYDYIEPIYNDPNLEQTMNDAEIPITRKSNYIKIFPTNHGDLDLEMAKRFSESLKKCRNSNFREYVEYCISLATEH
;
A
#
# COMPACT_ATOMS: atom_id res chain seq x y z
N MET A 1 6.61 30.80 9.81
CA MET A 1 7.17 29.64 9.08
C MET A 1 6.06 29.09 8.17
N ARG A 2 6.16 29.24 6.85
CA ARG A 2 5.16 28.67 5.92
C ARG A 2 5.38 27.15 5.88
N ILE A 3 4.49 26.39 6.51
CA ILE A 3 4.47 24.93 6.38
C ILE A 3 4.17 24.64 4.91
N SER A 4 5.14 24.11 4.17
CA SER A 4 4.90 23.64 2.80
C SER A 4 3.85 22.51 2.85
N PRO A 5 2.86 22.49 1.94
CA PRO A 5 1.86 21.43 1.95
C PRO A 5 2.55 20.07 1.80
N LYS A 6 2.17 19.10 2.64
CA LYS A 6 2.67 17.72 2.52
C LYS A 6 2.43 17.22 1.10
N LYS A 7 3.41 16.53 0.52
CA LYS A 7 3.37 15.99 -0.85
C LYS A 7 2.99 14.51 -0.83
N THR A 8 2.33 14.04 -1.88
CA THR A 8 1.98 12.62 -2.01
C THR A 8 3.21 11.85 -2.47
N ARG A 9 3.75 11.04 -1.56
CA ARG A 9 4.94 10.19 -1.81
C ARG A 9 4.64 8.69 -1.76
N VAL A 10 3.43 8.33 -1.36
CA VAL A 10 2.99 6.94 -1.29
C VAL A 10 1.63 6.81 -1.97
N MET A 11 1.49 5.75 -2.76
CA MET A 11 0.22 5.27 -3.29
C MET A 11 0.13 3.76 -3.10
N ALA A 12 -1.07 3.23 -2.85
CA ALA A 12 -1.33 1.80 -2.78
C ALA A 12 -2.45 1.39 -3.75
N ILE A 13 -2.23 0.32 -4.53
CA ILE A 13 -3.30 -0.45 -5.19
C ILE A 13 -3.54 -1.69 -4.33
N VAL A 14 -4.76 -1.90 -3.84
CA VAL A 14 -5.03 -2.92 -2.82
C VAL A 14 -6.02 -3.99 -3.29
N HIS A 15 -5.84 -5.23 -2.82
CA HIS A 15 -6.63 -6.38 -3.23
C HIS A 15 -8.12 -6.17 -2.94
N GLY A 16 -8.47 -6.01 -1.66
CA GLY A 16 -9.87 -5.94 -1.26
C GLY A 16 -10.09 -5.05 -0.05
N LYS A 17 -11.12 -5.40 0.71
CA LYS A 17 -11.61 -4.54 1.80
C LYS A 17 -10.63 -4.43 2.96
N SER A 18 -9.98 -5.55 3.33
CA SER A 18 -9.10 -5.63 4.49
C SER A 18 -7.88 -4.73 4.29
N GLU A 19 -7.23 -4.82 3.13
CA GLU A 19 -6.08 -3.98 2.74
C GLU A 19 -6.48 -2.51 2.60
N TYR A 20 -7.65 -2.22 2.04
CA TYR A 20 -8.17 -0.85 1.94
C TYR A 20 -8.37 -0.20 3.31
N VAL A 21 -8.98 -0.93 4.26
CA VAL A 21 -9.22 -0.42 5.62
C VAL A 21 -7.90 -0.17 6.34
N ILE A 22 -6.96 -1.11 6.32
CA ILE A 22 -5.68 -0.94 7.02
C ILE A 22 -4.85 0.21 6.43
N CYS A 23 -4.81 0.35 5.10
CA CYS A 23 -4.12 1.47 4.45
C CYS A 23 -4.74 2.81 4.83
N ARG A 24 -6.08 2.89 4.94
CA ARG A 24 -6.77 4.09 5.39
C ARG A 24 -6.48 4.43 6.84
N SER A 25 -6.43 3.44 7.72
CA SER A 25 -6.11 3.68 9.13
C SER A 25 -4.67 4.16 9.28
N ILE A 26 -3.71 3.54 8.58
CA ILE A 26 -2.30 3.98 8.54
C ILE A 26 -2.21 5.43 8.03
N LYS A 27 -2.87 5.75 6.91
CA LYS A 27 -2.95 7.11 6.37
C LYS A 27 -3.44 8.12 7.41
N SER A 28 -4.53 7.78 8.11
CA SER A 28 -5.16 8.64 9.10
C SER A 28 -4.26 8.87 10.31
N ASN A 29 -3.76 7.79 10.92
CA ASN A 29 -2.99 7.82 12.15
C ASN A 29 -1.63 8.49 11.94
N LEU A 30 -0.96 8.21 10.82
CA LEU A 30 0.34 8.84 10.51
C LEU A 30 0.23 10.24 9.90
N ARG A 31 -1.00 10.70 9.58
CA ARG A 31 -1.27 12.03 9.00
C ARG A 31 -0.42 12.32 7.75
N ILE A 32 -0.23 11.31 6.90
CA ILE A 32 0.54 11.40 5.65
C ILE A 32 -0.39 11.60 4.45
N LYS A 33 0.10 12.24 3.39
CA LYS A 33 -0.59 12.22 2.08
C LYS A 33 -0.32 10.88 1.40
N HIS A 34 -1.36 10.06 1.34
CA HIS A 34 -1.34 8.71 0.78
C HIS A 34 -2.57 8.48 -0.09
N GLU A 35 -2.37 8.12 -1.37
CA GLU A 35 -3.45 7.74 -2.28
C GLU A 35 -3.71 6.23 -2.25
N ILE A 36 -4.97 5.82 -2.15
CA ILE A 36 -5.34 4.40 -2.05
C ILE A 36 -6.35 4.08 -3.15
N TYR A 37 -5.93 3.28 -4.12
CA TYR A 37 -6.76 2.76 -5.20
C TYR A 37 -7.30 1.38 -4.83
N ALA A 38 -8.62 1.24 -4.85
CA ALA A 38 -9.32 -0.03 -4.62
C ALA A 38 -10.60 -0.07 -5.47
N ASP A 39 -10.89 -1.21 -6.11
CA ASP A 39 -12.13 -1.36 -6.88
C ASP A 39 -13.34 -1.30 -5.92
N LYS A 40 -14.28 -0.40 -6.21
CA LYS A 40 -15.42 -0.05 -5.34
C LYS A 40 -15.04 0.07 -3.85
N LYS A 41 -13.93 0.75 -3.53
CA LYS A 41 -13.42 0.91 -2.14
C LYS A 41 -13.22 -0.44 -1.41
N GLY A 42 -12.75 -1.43 -2.15
CA GLY A 42 -12.43 -2.79 -1.69
C GLY A 42 -13.63 -3.73 -1.61
N GLU A 43 -14.82 -3.32 -2.07
CA GLU A 43 -15.98 -4.24 -2.15
C GLU A 43 -15.79 -5.32 -3.22
N LYS A 44 -15.06 -4.99 -4.29
CA LYS A 44 -14.67 -5.94 -5.31
C LYS A 44 -13.17 -6.18 -5.21
N SER A 45 -12.78 -7.44 -5.07
CA SER A 45 -11.38 -7.82 -5.05
C SER A 45 -10.72 -7.61 -6.41
N ILE A 46 -9.54 -7.03 -6.40
CA ILE A 46 -8.63 -6.94 -7.54
C ILE A 46 -7.76 -8.20 -7.52
N GLN A 47 -7.89 -9.01 -8.56
CA GLN A 47 -7.03 -10.17 -8.78
C GLN A 47 -5.71 -9.75 -9.48
N ILE A 48 -4.66 -10.57 -9.36
CA ILE A 48 -3.34 -10.26 -9.92
C ILE A 48 -3.40 -10.10 -11.45
N ASP A 49 -4.19 -10.92 -12.14
CA ASP A 49 -4.43 -10.82 -13.58
C ASP A 49 -5.13 -9.51 -13.98
N GLY A 50 -6.01 -9.00 -13.10
CA GLY A 50 -6.69 -7.72 -13.24
C GLY A 50 -5.77 -6.50 -13.10
N LEU A 51 -4.57 -6.64 -12.52
CA LEU A 51 -3.63 -5.52 -12.36
C LEU A 51 -3.23 -4.89 -13.69
N LYS A 52 -3.10 -5.70 -14.75
CA LYS A 52 -2.77 -5.18 -16.08
C LYS A 52 -3.81 -4.17 -16.56
N ASN A 53 -5.10 -4.48 -16.40
CA ASN A 53 -6.19 -3.59 -16.79
C ASN A 53 -6.18 -2.28 -15.99
N ILE A 54 -5.76 -2.33 -14.72
CA ILE A 54 -5.64 -1.13 -13.89
C ILE A 54 -4.46 -0.27 -14.35
N LEU A 55 -3.29 -0.89 -14.55
CA LEU A 55 -2.09 -0.17 -14.98
C LEU A 55 -2.23 0.39 -16.41
N ASP A 56 -2.97 -0.27 -17.28
CA ASP A 56 -3.25 0.18 -18.64
C ASP A 56 -4.46 1.13 -18.73
N ASN A 57 -5.10 1.47 -17.62
CA ASN A 57 -6.26 2.37 -17.62
C ASN A 57 -5.87 3.82 -17.98
N ARG A 58 -6.88 4.68 -18.19
CA ARG A 58 -6.65 6.08 -18.59
C ARG A 58 -5.71 6.85 -17.65
N VAL A 59 -5.71 6.55 -16.36
CA VAL A 59 -4.92 7.23 -15.33
C VAL A 59 -3.48 6.70 -15.30
N PHE A 60 -3.30 5.38 -15.23
CA PHE A 60 -1.97 4.77 -15.02
C PHE A 60 -1.18 4.53 -16.29
N ARG A 61 -1.81 4.50 -17.48
CA ARG A 61 -1.16 4.10 -18.75
C ARG A 61 0.08 4.92 -19.14
N ASN A 62 0.18 6.18 -18.73
CA ASN A 62 1.30 7.04 -19.08
C ASN A 62 1.56 8.12 -18.02
N TYR A 63 2.77 8.66 -18.08
CA TYR A 63 3.27 9.66 -17.15
C TYR A 63 2.38 10.92 -17.07
N GLU A 64 2.05 11.53 -18.22
CA GLU A 64 1.31 12.79 -18.28
C GLU A 64 -0.09 12.69 -17.67
N SER A 65 -0.82 11.62 -17.99
CA SER A 65 -2.13 11.36 -17.40
C SER A 65 -2.03 11.14 -15.90
N PHE A 66 -1.01 10.42 -15.44
CA PHE A 66 -0.82 10.15 -14.03
C PHE A 66 -0.56 11.42 -13.23
N ILE A 67 0.39 12.26 -13.64
CA ILE A 67 0.68 13.52 -12.93
C ILE A 67 -0.48 14.51 -13.00
N SER A 68 -1.28 14.49 -14.08
CA SER A 68 -2.48 15.31 -14.19
C SER A 68 -3.59 14.87 -13.23
N ASN A 69 -3.70 13.57 -12.94
CA ASN A 69 -4.67 13.05 -11.97
C ASN A 69 -4.17 13.14 -10.52
N TYR A 70 -2.85 13.22 -10.31
CA TYR A 70 -2.23 13.29 -8.99
C TYR A 70 -1.27 14.48 -8.86
N PRO A 71 -1.80 15.73 -8.85
CA PRO A 71 -1.00 16.96 -8.88
C PRO A 71 -0.15 17.17 -7.61
N ASP A 72 -0.42 16.44 -6.54
CA ASP A 72 0.32 16.48 -5.28
C ASP A 72 1.60 15.61 -5.28
N ILE A 73 1.83 14.82 -6.34
CA ILE A 73 3.06 14.04 -6.52
C ILE A 73 4.11 14.93 -7.17
N ASP A 74 5.27 15.08 -6.52
CA ASP A 74 6.37 15.85 -7.06
C ASP A 74 7.12 15.09 -8.16
N TYR A 75 7.52 15.82 -9.19
CA TYR A 75 8.28 15.27 -10.30
C TYR A 75 9.32 16.28 -10.80
N LYS A 76 10.41 15.76 -11.38
CA LYS A 76 11.49 16.55 -11.97
C LYS A 76 12.07 15.80 -13.17
N LYS A 77 12.20 16.50 -14.30
CA LYS A 77 12.76 15.94 -15.56
C LYS A 77 12.10 14.61 -15.96
N GLY A 78 10.77 14.52 -15.88
CA GLY A 78 10.01 13.33 -16.26
C GLY A 78 10.10 12.14 -15.29
N ARG A 79 10.57 12.36 -14.05
CA ARG A 79 10.66 11.33 -13.01
C ARG A 79 9.95 11.78 -11.74
N LEU A 80 9.24 10.86 -11.09
CA LEU A 80 8.59 11.11 -9.81
C LEU A 80 9.66 11.12 -8.71
N ILE A 81 9.56 12.07 -7.77
CA ILE A 81 10.58 12.28 -6.74
C ILE A 81 10.10 11.73 -5.42
N GLY A 82 10.87 10.77 -4.88
CA GLY A 82 10.59 10.18 -3.58
C GLY A 82 9.24 9.48 -3.50
N PHE A 83 8.69 9.04 -4.65
CA PHE A 83 7.39 8.39 -4.77
C PHE A 83 7.53 6.86 -4.83
N LYS A 84 6.63 6.15 -4.16
CA LYS A 84 6.46 4.69 -4.27
C LYS A 84 5.00 4.32 -4.51
N LEU A 85 4.79 3.34 -5.38
CA LEU A 85 3.51 2.68 -5.63
C LEU A 85 3.55 1.26 -5.07
N PHE A 86 2.88 1.02 -3.95
CA PHE A 86 2.72 -0.32 -3.40
C PHE A 86 1.54 -1.03 -4.05
N ILE A 87 1.72 -2.26 -4.50
CA ILE A 87 0.62 -3.09 -4.98
C ILE A 87 0.45 -4.21 -3.97
N ILE A 88 -0.63 -4.21 -3.18
CA ILE A 88 -0.81 -5.05 -1.99
C ILE A 88 -1.84 -6.12 -2.27
N MET A 89 -1.38 -7.34 -2.56
CA MET A 89 -2.19 -8.46 -3.03
C MET A 89 -2.20 -9.64 -2.06
N ASP A 90 -3.35 -10.30 -1.97
CA ASP A 90 -3.45 -11.66 -1.44
C ASP A 90 -3.08 -12.67 -2.53
N LEU A 91 -2.55 -13.83 -2.13
CA LEU A 91 -2.04 -14.86 -3.03
C LEU A 91 -2.86 -16.16 -3.00
N ASP A 92 -4.05 -16.15 -2.41
CA ASP A 92 -4.92 -17.33 -2.34
C ASP A 92 -5.54 -17.72 -3.70
N ASP A 93 -5.83 -16.73 -4.56
CA ASP A 93 -6.53 -16.93 -5.84
C ASP A 93 -5.59 -16.84 -7.08
N CYS A 94 -4.35 -17.30 -6.96
CA CYS A 94 -3.42 -17.29 -8.09
C CYS A 94 -2.45 -18.49 -8.12
N ASN A 95 -2.06 -18.89 -9.33
CA ASN A 95 -1.13 -20.00 -9.53
C ASN A 95 0.33 -19.61 -9.17
N GLN A 96 1.18 -20.62 -8.98
CA GLN A 96 2.56 -20.41 -8.52
C GLN A 96 3.40 -19.54 -9.48
N GLU A 97 3.18 -19.67 -10.79
CA GLU A 97 3.89 -18.85 -11.79
C GLU A 97 3.52 -17.37 -11.63
N MET A 98 2.24 -17.07 -11.48
CA MET A 98 1.73 -15.71 -11.28
C MET A 98 2.23 -15.12 -9.96
N LYS A 99 2.23 -15.90 -8.86
CA LYS A 99 2.84 -15.51 -7.58
C LYS A 99 4.29 -15.08 -7.78
N ASN A 100 5.08 -15.89 -8.49
CA ASN A 100 6.49 -15.60 -8.71
C ASN A 100 6.69 -14.34 -9.56
N ARG A 101 5.92 -14.19 -10.65
CA ARG A 101 5.95 -13.02 -11.54
C ARG A 101 5.52 -11.71 -10.88
N PHE A 102 4.63 -11.80 -9.89
CA PHE A 102 4.26 -10.67 -9.05
C PHE A 102 5.39 -10.34 -8.06
N LYS A 103 5.87 -11.32 -7.28
CA LYS A 103 6.92 -11.16 -6.27
C LYS A 103 8.23 -10.62 -6.87
N ASN A 104 8.62 -11.09 -8.07
CA ASN A 104 9.85 -10.66 -8.74
C ASN A 104 9.69 -9.43 -9.64
N LYS A 105 8.51 -8.79 -9.64
CA LYS A 105 8.13 -7.63 -10.48
C LYS A 105 8.12 -7.87 -12.00
N GLU A 106 8.30 -9.09 -12.48
CA GLU A 106 8.42 -9.38 -13.91
C GLU A 106 7.18 -8.92 -14.70
N MET A 107 5.98 -9.08 -14.12
CA MET A 107 4.75 -8.66 -14.78
C MET A 107 4.64 -7.15 -15.02
N PHE A 108 5.44 -6.32 -14.34
CA PHE A 108 5.44 -4.87 -14.47
C PHE A 108 6.57 -4.33 -15.36
N ARG A 109 7.47 -5.20 -15.86
CA ARG A 109 8.75 -4.80 -16.49
C ARG A 109 8.64 -3.81 -17.66
N LYS A 110 7.51 -3.82 -18.38
CA LYS A 110 7.26 -2.93 -19.53
C LYS A 110 6.52 -1.64 -19.16
N HIS A 111 6.04 -1.51 -17.93
CA HIS A 111 5.26 -0.37 -17.50
C HIS A 111 6.15 0.78 -17.05
N TRP A 112 5.80 2.03 -17.37
CA TRP A 112 6.63 3.20 -17.03
C TRP A 112 6.74 3.44 -15.51
N LEU A 113 5.81 2.89 -14.72
CA LEU A 113 5.88 2.91 -13.26
C LEU A 113 6.80 1.82 -12.65
N TYR A 114 7.45 0.98 -13.46
CA TYR A 114 8.21 -0.18 -12.98
C TYR A 114 9.18 0.14 -11.82
N ASP A 115 9.92 1.24 -11.95
CA ASP A 115 10.92 1.66 -10.95
C ASP A 115 10.28 2.13 -9.64
N TYR A 116 9.00 2.49 -9.64
CA TYR A 116 8.27 2.95 -8.46
C TYR A 116 7.39 1.87 -7.82
N ILE A 117 7.13 0.76 -8.53
CA ILE A 117 6.26 -0.32 -8.05
C ILE A 117 6.98 -1.18 -7.01
N GLU A 118 6.36 -1.37 -5.85
CA GLU A 118 6.78 -2.30 -4.80
C GLU A 118 5.66 -3.32 -4.58
N PRO A 119 5.80 -4.58 -5.04
CA PRO A 119 4.83 -5.63 -4.79
C PRO A 119 4.84 -6.00 -3.31
N ILE A 120 3.67 -5.97 -2.70
CA ILE A 120 3.43 -6.48 -1.36
C ILE A 120 2.51 -7.68 -1.47
N TYR A 121 2.94 -8.80 -0.93
CA TYR A 121 2.18 -10.05 -0.96
C TYR A 121 1.81 -10.48 0.45
N ASN A 122 0.61 -11.05 0.59
CA ASN A 122 0.20 -11.80 1.77
C ASN A 122 -0.12 -13.22 1.32
N ASP A 123 0.63 -14.22 1.77
CA ASP A 123 0.49 -15.61 1.37
C ASP A 123 -0.04 -16.44 2.56
N PRO A 124 -1.29 -16.92 2.55
CA PRO A 124 -2.27 -16.81 1.46
C PRO A 124 -3.02 -15.47 1.41
N ASN A 125 -3.21 -14.77 2.54
CA ASN A 125 -3.96 -13.52 2.60
C ASN A 125 -3.59 -12.66 3.81
N LEU A 126 -4.13 -11.43 3.87
CA LEU A 126 -3.85 -10.49 4.95
C LEU A 126 -4.33 -11.00 6.30
N GLU A 127 -5.47 -11.69 6.40
CA GLU A 127 -5.93 -12.27 7.67
C GLU A 127 -4.91 -13.25 8.27
N GLN A 128 -4.32 -14.13 7.44
CA GLN A 128 -3.26 -15.02 7.90
C GLN A 128 -2.02 -14.23 8.34
N THR A 129 -1.64 -13.19 7.59
CA THR A 129 -0.53 -12.31 7.97
C THR A 129 -0.75 -11.67 9.33
N MET A 130 -1.97 -11.26 9.65
CA MET A 130 -2.32 -10.66 10.93
C MET A 130 -2.34 -11.68 12.07
N ASN A 131 -2.78 -12.91 11.80
CA ASN A 131 -2.68 -14.02 12.74
C ASN A 131 -1.21 -14.34 13.06
N ASP A 132 -0.35 -14.41 12.04
CA ASP A 132 1.10 -14.59 12.20
C ASP A 132 1.73 -13.42 12.98
N ALA A 133 1.17 -12.22 12.84
CA ALA A 133 1.52 -11.04 13.61
C ALA A 133 1.01 -11.09 15.08
N GLU A 134 0.30 -12.15 15.49
CA GLU A 134 -0.44 -12.28 16.77
C GLU A 134 -1.40 -11.11 17.02
N ILE A 135 -1.98 -10.59 15.93
CA ILE A 135 -2.98 -9.51 16.00
C ILE A 135 -4.35 -10.17 15.85
N PRO A 136 -5.18 -10.20 16.90
CA PRO A 136 -6.44 -10.94 16.87
C PRO A 136 -7.47 -10.26 15.97
N ILE A 137 -7.61 -10.74 14.73
CA ILE A 137 -8.66 -10.29 13.80
C ILE A 137 -9.83 -11.26 13.85
N THR A 138 -10.70 -11.07 14.84
CA THR A 138 -11.94 -11.87 14.94
C THR A 138 -13.06 -11.41 13.98
N ARG A 139 -12.99 -10.17 13.45
CA ARG A 139 -13.93 -9.62 12.45
C ARG A 139 -13.23 -8.61 11.54
N LYS A 140 -13.66 -8.46 10.28
CA LYS A 140 -13.15 -7.42 9.36
C LYS A 140 -13.30 -5.99 9.90
N SER A 141 -14.24 -5.74 10.82
CA SER A 141 -14.36 -4.46 11.53
C SER A 141 -13.24 -4.21 12.55
N ASN A 142 -12.50 -5.24 12.98
CA ASN A 142 -11.39 -5.10 13.91
C ASN A 142 -10.13 -4.51 13.29
N TYR A 143 -10.01 -4.43 11.95
CA TYR A 143 -8.91 -3.69 11.32
C TYR A 143 -8.93 -2.19 11.73
N ILE A 144 -10.10 -1.66 12.08
CA ILE A 144 -10.26 -0.30 12.64
C ILE A 144 -9.72 -0.23 14.07
N LYS A 145 -9.66 -1.35 14.80
CA LYS A 145 -9.14 -1.44 16.18
C LYS A 145 -7.63 -1.62 16.26
N ILE A 146 -6.96 -2.09 15.20
CA ILE A 146 -5.50 -2.17 15.13
C ILE A 146 -4.89 -0.76 15.12
N PHE A 147 -5.64 0.19 14.55
CA PHE A 147 -5.32 1.60 14.49
C PHE A 147 -6.57 2.41 14.88
N PRO A 148 -6.92 2.49 16.19
CA PRO A 148 -8.00 3.36 16.60
C PRO A 148 -7.65 4.78 16.17
N THR A 149 -8.63 5.50 15.65
CA THR A 149 -8.54 6.93 15.31
C THR A 149 -8.41 7.78 16.59
N ASN A 150 -7.35 7.57 17.38
CA ASN A 150 -7.05 8.33 18.58
C ASN A 150 -5.95 9.33 18.26
N HIS A 151 -6.30 10.60 18.20
CA HIS A 151 -5.40 11.66 17.75
C HIS A 151 -4.15 11.84 18.66
N GLY A 152 -2.93 11.67 18.14
CA GLY A 152 -1.70 12.16 18.81
C GLY A 152 -0.43 11.34 18.56
N ASP A 153 0.59 11.52 19.40
CA ASP A 153 1.88 10.78 19.33
C ASP A 153 1.73 9.25 19.53
N LEU A 154 0.65 8.85 20.19
CA LEU A 154 0.23 7.45 20.33
C LEU A 154 0.08 6.74 18.98
N ASP A 155 -0.26 7.45 17.91
CA ASP A 155 -0.45 6.89 16.56
C ASP A 155 0.85 6.36 15.94
N LEU A 156 1.96 7.06 16.14
CA LEU A 156 3.26 6.67 15.59
C LEU A 156 3.85 5.47 16.35
N GLU A 157 3.71 5.46 17.67
CA GLU A 157 4.18 4.32 18.47
C GLU A 157 3.38 3.04 18.17
N MET A 158 2.06 3.17 17.99
CA MET A 158 1.22 2.05 17.53
C MET A 158 1.67 1.53 16.17
N ALA A 159 1.95 2.42 15.20
CA ALA A 159 2.46 2.01 13.89
C ALA A 159 3.83 1.30 14.00
N LYS A 160 4.73 1.78 14.87
CA LYS A 160 6.02 1.12 15.13
C LYS A 160 5.84 -0.26 15.74
N ARG A 161 5.00 -0.40 16.77
CA ARG A 161 4.69 -1.71 17.39
C ARG A 161 4.06 -2.67 16.38
N PHE A 162 3.19 -2.16 15.52
CA PHE A 162 2.62 -2.92 14.41
C PHE A 162 3.69 -3.39 13.43
N SER A 163 4.60 -2.50 12.99
CA SER A 163 5.74 -2.88 12.15
C SER A 163 6.62 -3.96 12.78
N GLU A 164 6.91 -3.84 14.08
CA GLU A 164 7.67 -4.83 14.84
C GLU A 164 6.96 -6.19 14.88
N SER A 165 5.64 -6.21 15.06
CA SER A 165 4.85 -7.44 15.03
C SER A 165 4.86 -8.14 13.67
N LEU A 166 5.05 -7.39 12.58
CA LEU A 166 5.14 -7.98 11.23
C LEU A 166 6.50 -8.65 10.97
N LYS A 167 7.51 -8.47 11.83
CA LYS A 167 8.84 -9.12 11.69
C LYS A 167 8.79 -10.63 11.66
N LYS A 168 7.80 -11.22 12.34
CA LYS A 168 7.61 -12.68 12.43
C LYS A 168 6.84 -13.25 11.24
N CYS A 169 6.18 -12.42 10.44
CA CYS A 169 5.43 -12.84 9.26
C CYS A 169 6.41 -13.23 8.14
N ARG A 170 6.63 -14.53 7.93
CA ARG A 170 7.56 -15.03 6.89
C ARG A 170 6.94 -15.07 5.49
N ASN A 171 5.62 -15.11 5.44
CA ASN A 171 4.85 -15.28 4.20
C ASN A 171 4.26 -13.97 3.68
N SER A 172 4.74 -12.83 4.20
CA SER A 172 4.33 -11.50 3.76
C SER A 172 5.47 -10.51 3.92
N ASN A 173 5.59 -9.59 2.97
CA ASN A 173 6.48 -8.43 3.07
C ASN A 173 5.71 -7.13 3.41
N PHE A 174 4.49 -7.22 3.95
CA PHE A 174 3.64 -6.07 4.29
C PHE A 174 4.32 -5.04 5.21
N ARG A 175 5.30 -5.47 6.00
CA ARG A 175 6.16 -4.61 6.81
C ARG A 175 6.84 -3.49 5.98
N GLU A 176 7.28 -3.78 4.76
CA GLU A 176 7.98 -2.80 3.90
C GLU A 176 7.11 -1.56 3.62
N TYR A 177 5.82 -1.78 3.36
CA TYR A 177 4.86 -0.70 3.18
C TYR A 177 4.65 0.11 4.48
N VAL A 178 4.48 -0.59 5.61
CA VAL A 178 4.28 0.06 6.92
C VAL A 178 5.49 0.91 7.31
N GLU A 179 6.70 0.38 7.15
CA GLU A 179 7.94 1.10 7.47
C GLU A 179 8.13 2.33 6.59
N TYR A 180 7.80 2.24 5.31
CA TYR A 180 7.84 3.40 4.43
C TYR A 180 6.82 4.48 4.84
N CYS A 181 5.60 4.08 5.22
CA CYS A 181 4.63 5.04 5.75
C CYS A 181 5.11 5.71 7.06
N ILE A 182 5.73 4.95 7.96
CA ILE A 182 6.32 5.48 9.20
C ILE A 182 7.44 6.47 8.87
N SER A 183 8.32 6.15 7.91
CA SER A 183 9.42 7.04 7.55
C SER A 183 8.91 8.40 7.06
N LEU A 184 7.88 8.41 6.22
CA LEU A 184 7.22 9.64 5.74
C LEU A 184 6.59 10.46 6.87
N ALA A 185 6.16 9.84 7.96
CA ALA A 185 5.60 10.52 9.12
C ALA A 185 6.67 11.17 10.01
N THR A 186 7.88 10.61 10.01
CA THR A 186 9.03 11.05 10.82
C THR A 186 9.96 12.03 10.09
N GLU A 187 9.82 12.19 8.79
CA GLU A 187 10.53 13.21 8.02
C GLU A 187 9.97 14.60 8.41
N HIS A 188 10.78 15.40 9.11
CA HIS A 188 10.49 16.78 9.53
C HIS A 188 11.03 17.81 8.54
#